data_AF-A0A542B4N0-F1
#
_entry.id   AF-A0A542B4N0-F1
#
_cell.length_a   1.000
_cell.length_b   1.000
_cell.length_c   1.000
_cell.angle_alpha   90.00
_cell.angle_beta   90.00
_cell.angle_gamma   90.00
#
_symmetry.space_group_name_H-M   'P 1'
#
loop_
_entity.id
_entity.type
_entity.pdbx_description
1 polymer ?
#
loop_
_entity_poly.entity_id
_entity_poly.type
_entity_poly.pdbx_seq_one_letter_code
_entity_poly.pdbx_strand_id
1 'polypeptide(L)'
;MAKIEPTVATPPAPQTEAASAPANLAPVPAFPSASTPAPAPAPAPAPIRAEPAPAATEPRKLDQLSRIEEKAARIEEKFARYEAVLTRAEASLERSAGKVDNAVGTLDIGGIRNEIAALRQRVDATPRAGTLFVTAAVTAVLTVLLTILVLKFGVPGLFGGLLPR
;
A
#
# COMPACT_ATOMS: atom_id res chain seq x y z
N MET A 1 23.16 -45.63 4.34
CA MET A 1 24.23 -45.17 3.41
C MET A 1 23.51 -44.75 2.13
N ALA A 2 23.00 -43.52 2.01
CA ALA A 2 23.72 -42.27 1.75
C ALA A 2 24.50 -42.29 0.42
N LYS A 3 23.83 -41.84 -0.65
CA LYS A 3 24.46 -40.98 -1.66
C LYS A 3 23.37 -40.12 -2.31
N ILE A 4 23.31 -38.88 -1.83
CA ILE A 4 22.49 -37.79 -2.37
C ILE A 4 23.48 -37.00 -3.22
N GLU A 5 23.26 -36.94 -4.53
CA GLU A 5 24.04 -36.06 -5.40
C GLU A 5 23.37 -34.68 -5.42
N PRO A 6 24.09 -33.59 -5.10
CA PRO A 6 23.58 -32.24 -5.20
C PRO A 6 23.84 -31.71 -6.62
N THR A 7 22.81 -31.67 -7.46
CA THR A 7 22.85 -30.86 -8.68
C THR A 7 22.73 -29.40 -8.26
N VAL A 8 23.88 -28.75 -8.15
CA VAL A 8 24.06 -27.31 -7.97
C VAL A 8 23.70 -26.64 -9.31
N ALA A 9 22.64 -25.85 -9.31
CA ALA A 9 22.29 -24.99 -10.43
C ALA A 9 23.40 -23.96 -10.68
N THR A 10 23.83 -23.88 -11.94
CA THR A 10 24.80 -22.92 -12.47
C THR A 10 24.38 -21.47 -12.22
N PRO A 11 25.32 -20.58 -11.81
CA PRO A 11 25.06 -19.15 -11.65
C PRO A 11 24.97 -18.45 -13.01
N PRO A 12 24.02 -17.52 -13.22
CA PRO A 12 24.10 -16.61 -14.36
C PRO A 12 25.22 -15.57 -14.15
N ALA A 13 26.05 -15.40 -15.17
CA ALA A 13 27.15 -14.43 -15.28
C ALA A 13 26.64 -12.96 -15.24
N PRO A 14 27.53 -11.98 -14.94
CA PRO A 14 27.15 -10.64 -14.49
C PRO A 14 26.63 -9.79 -15.64
N GLN A 15 25.39 -9.30 -15.50
CA GLN A 15 24.86 -8.27 -16.37
C GLN A 15 25.23 -6.90 -15.80
N THR A 16 25.80 -6.12 -16.70
CA THR A 16 26.29 -4.75 -16.57
C THR A 16 25.34 -3.85 -15.80
N GLU A 17 25.93 -3.16 -14.83
CA GLU A 17 25.45 -1.99 -14.13
C GLU A 17 24.86 -0.95 -15.11
N ALA A 18 23.54 -0.78 -15.09
CA ALA A 18 22.86 0.34 -15.71
C ALA A 18 22.01 1.04 -14.65
N ALA A 19 22.49 2.23 -14.31
CA ALA A 19 21.92 3.22 -13.40
C ALA A 19 20.39 3.24 -13.32
N SER A 20 19.92 3.27 -12.08
CA SER A 20 18.56 3.63 -11.68
C SER A 20 18.16 4.99 -12.29
N ALA A 21 17.36 4.94 -13.35
CA ALA A 21 16.53 6.04 -13.84
C ALA A 21 15.06 5.66 -13.60
N PRO A 22 14.17 6.61 -13.24
CA PRO A 22 12.85 6.29 -12.72
C PRO A 22 11.98 5.63 -13.78
N ALA A 23 11.37 4.50 -13.41
CA ALA A 23 10.42 3.79 -14.25
C ALA A 23 9.20 4.68 -14.54
N ASN A 24 9.06 4.95 -15.84
CA ASN A 24 7.96 5.64 -16.48
C ASN A 24 6.62 4.97 -16.12
N LEU A 25 5.79 5.65 -15.34
CA LEU A 25 4.45 5.22 -14.97
C LEU A 25 3.57 5.13 -16.23
N ALA A 26 2.98 3.97 -16.48
CA ALA A 26 1.98 3.79 -17.53
C ALA A 26 0.78 4.75 -17.33
N PRO A 27 0.08 5.19 -18.39
CA PRO A 27 -0.99 6.17 -18.26
C PRO A 27 -2.16 5.59 -17.46
N VAL A 28 -2.45 6.21 -16.32
CA VAL A 28 -3.71 6.04 -15.60
C VAL A 28 -4.85 6.46 -16.54
N PRO A 29 -5.95 5.70 -16.69
CA PRO A 29 -7.10 6.19 -17.43
C PRO A 29 -7.60 7.47 -16.76
N ALA A 30 -7.51 8.59 -17.49
CA ALA A 30 -8.00 9.88 -17.05
C ALA A 30 -9.53 9.79 -16.89
N PHE A 31 -9.99 9.73 -15.64
CA PHE A 31 -11.37 10.08 -15.34
C PHE A 31 -11.56 11.55 -15.72
N PRO A 32 -12.65 11.94 -16.41
CA PRO A 32 -12.92 13.34 -16.68
C PRO A 32 -13.05 14.07 -15.34
N SER A 33 -12.11 14.98 -15.08
CA SER A 33 -12.23 15.97 -14.01
C SER A 33 -13.48 16.78 -14.27
N ALA A 34 -14.59 16.41 -13.63
CA ALA A 34 -15.75 17.26 -13.52
C ALA A 34 -15.33 18.46 -12.66
N SER A 35 -15.01 19.58 -13.32
CA SER A 35 -14.93 20.89 -12.70
C SER A 35 -16.25 21.12 -11.99
N THR A 36 -16.25 21.01 -10.67
CA THR A 36 -17.41 21.34 -9.84
C THR A 36 -17.61 22.85 -9.97
N PRO A 37 -18.73 23.34 -10.52
CA PRO A 37 -19.01 24.77 -10.51
C PRO A 37 -19.13 25.24 -9.06
N ALA A 38 -18.50 26.37 -8.73
CA ALA A 38 -18.72 27.03 -7.45
C ALA A 38 -20.23 27.22 -7.22
N PRO A 39 -20.76 27.00 -5.99
CA PRO A 39 -22.18 27.22 -5.73
C PRO A 39 -22.55 28.66 -6.05
N ALA A 40 -23.41 28.85 -7.04
CA ALA A 40 -24.04 30.14 -7.28
C ALA A 40 -24.87 30.52 -6.05
N PRO A 41 -24.90 31.81 -5.65
CA PRO A 41 -25.76 32.25 -4.55
C PRO A 41 -27.20 31.83 -4.81
N ALA A 42 -27.83 31.21 -3.80
CA ALA A 42 -29.20 30.76 -3.88
C ALA A 42 -30.10 31.95 -4.29
N PRO A 43 -30.97 31.79 -5.30
CA PRO A 43 -31.93 32.83 -5.64
C PRO A 43 -32.81 33.08 -4.40
N ALA A 44 -32.96 34.35 -4.03
CA ALA A 44 -33.92 34.77 -3.02
C ALA A 44 -35.31 34.19 -3.36
N PRO A 45 -36.14 33.81 -2.37
CA PRO A 45 -37.46 33.28 -2.64
C PRO A 45 -38.24 34.27 -3.51
N ALA A 46 -38.51 33.88 -4.76
CA ALA A 46 -39.42 34.64 -5.59
C ALA A 46 -40.78 34.68 -4.89
N PRO A 47 -41.49 35.82 -4.87
CA PRO A 47 -42.86 35.84 -4.39
C PRO A 47 -43.62 34.80 -5.21
N ILE A 48 -44.24 33.83 -4.51
CA ILE A 48 -45.13 32.85 -5.12
C ILE A 48 -46.24 33.67 -5.78
N ARG A 49 -46.13 33.89 -7.10
CA ARG A 49 -47.23 34.38 -7.89
C ARG A 49 -48.25 33.27 -7.83
N ALA A 50 -49.30 33.48 -7.04
CA ALA A 50 -50.48 32.64 -7.09
C ALA A 50 -50.99 32.70 -8.53
N GLU A 51 -50.64 31.67 -9.31
CA GLU A 51 -51.31 31.38 -10.56
C GLU A 51 -52.80 31.25 -10.21
N PRO A 52 -53.71 31.91 -10.93
CA PRO A 52 -55.13 31.77 -10.63
C PRO A 52 -55.46 30.29 -10.78
N ALA A 53 -55.78 29.65 -9.64
CA ALA A 53 -56.30 28.29 -9.63
C ALA A 53 -57.45 28.24 -10.64
N PRO A 54 -57.37 27.41 -11.71
CA PRO A 54 -58.52 27.28 -12.57
C PRO A 54 -59.63 26.71 -11.69
N ALA A 55 -60.70 27.49 -11.53
CA ALA A 55 -61.89 27.08 -10.80
C ALA A 55 -62.23 25.64 -11.17
N ALA A 56 -62.32 24.79 -10.15
CA ALA A 56 -62.52 23.37 -10.28
C ALA A 56 -63.79 23.07 -11.09
N THR A 57 -63.62 22.75 -12.36
CA THR A 57 -64.57 21.90 -13.07
C THR A 57 -64.19 20.47 -12.67
N GLU A 58 -65.08 19.78 -11.96
CA GLU A 58 -64.96 18.39 -11.48
C GLU A 58 -64.22 17.39 -12.39
N PRO A 59 -64.29 17.43 -13.74
CA PRO A 59 -63.48 16.56 -14.60
C PRO A 59 -61.95 16.69 -14.45
N ARG A 60 -61.41 17.85 -14.05
CA ARG A 60 -59.95 18.03 -13.91
C ARG A 60 -59.37 17.38 -12.65
N LYS A 61 -60.18 17.16 -11.61
CA LYS A 61 -59.74 16.48 -10.38
C LYS A 61 -59.55 14.98 -10.60
N LEU A 62 -60.38 14.38 -11.46
CA LEU A 62 -60.22 12.99 -11.88
C LEU A 62 -58.94 12.78 -12.70
N ASP A 63 -58.57 13.74 -13.57
CA ASP A 63 -57.28 13.72 -14.30
C ASP A 63 -56.06 13.91 -13.37
N GLN A 64 -56.22 14.62 -12.26
CA GLN A 64 -55.16 14.71 -11.25
C GLN A 64 -55.02 13.42 -10.46
N LEU A 65 -56.13 12.77 -10.11
CA LEU A 65 -56.12 11.49 -9.41
C LEU A 65 -55.50 10.40 -10.29
N SER A 66 -55.84 10.32 -11.58
CA SER A 66 -55.21 9.36 -12.50
C SER A 66 -53.70 9.59 -12.67
N ARG A 67 -53.26 10.86 -12.73
CA ARG A 67 -51.82 11.19 -12.76
C ARG A 67 -51.11 10.88 -11.45
N ILE A 68 -51.81 10.96 -10.31
CA ILE A 68 -51.28 10.57 -9.00
C ILE A 68 -51.17 9.04 -8.93
N GLU A 69 -52.17 8.29 -9.40
CA GLU A 69 -52.16 6.84 -9.46
C GLU A 69 -51.04 6.32 -10.36
N GLU A 70 -50.83 6.92 -11.53
CA GLU A 70 -49.73 6.50 -12.41
C GLU A 70 -48.35 6.85 -11.83
N LYS A 71 -48.23 7.98 -11.13
CA LYS A 71 -47.00 8.30 -10.37
C LYS A 71 -46.80 7.34 -9.21
N ALA A 72 -47.86 6.97 -8.50
CA ALA A 72 -47.80 6.03 -7.39
C ALA A 72 -47.36 4.63 -7.87
N ALA A 73 -47.91 4.14 -8.98
CA ALA A 73 -47.50 2.89 -9.61
C ALA A 73 -46.02 2.90 -10.04
N ARG A 74 -45.55 4.01 -10.62
CA ARG A 74 -44.13 4.18 -10.98
C ARG A 74 -43.21 4.26 -9.75
N ILE A 75 -43.71 4.80 -8.65
CA ILE A 75 -42.99 4.87 -7.38
C ILE A 75 -42.90 3.47 -6.76
N GLU A 76 -44.00 2.71 -6.73
CA GLU A 76 -44.04 1.32 -6.24
C GLU A 76 -43.09 0.41 -7.04
N GLU A 77 -43.09 0.53 -8.38
CA GLU A 77 -42.16 -0.20 -9.23
C GLU A 77 -40.69 0.15 -8.93
N LYS A 78 -40.39 1.43 -8.70
CA LYS A 78 -39.04 1.85 -8.30
C LYS A 78 -38.67 1.30 -6.92
N PHE A 79 -39.60 1.31 -5.96
CA PHE A 79 -39.36 0.73 -4.64
C PHE A 79 -39.07 -0.76 -4.71
N ALA A 80 -39.81 -1.53 -5.51
CA ALA A 80 -39.53 -2.95 -5.74
C ALA A 80 -38.12 -3.17 -6.33
N ARG A 81 -37.66 -2.30 -7.24
CA ARG A 81 -36.29 -2.35 -7.76
C ARG A 81 -35.25 -1.97 -6.71
N TYR A 82 -35.52 -0.99 -5.85
CA TYR A 82 -34.61 -0.61 -4.77
C TYR A 82 -34.49 -1.69 -3.70
N GLU A 83 -35.58 -2.36 -3.36
CA GLU A 83 -35.55 -3.51 -2.45
C GLU A 83 -34.71 -4.67 -3.03
N ALA A 84 -34.82 -4.93 -4.33
CA ALA A 84 -33.97 -5.91 -5.01
C ALA A 84 -32.47 -5.52 -5.01
N VAL A 85 -32.15 -4.22 -5.14
CA VAL A 85 -30.75 -3.76 -5.04
C VAL A 85 -30.26 -3.80 -3.58
N LEU A 86 -31.08 -3.44 -2.60
CA LEU A 86 -30.73 -3.46 -1.19
C LEU A 86 -30.49 -4.89 -0.68
N THR A 87 -31.36 -5.83 -1.02
CA THR A 87 -31.16 -7.25 -0.69
C THR A 87 -29.90 -7.82 -1.34
N ARG A 88 -29.59 -7.40 -2.57
CA ARG A 88 -28.32 -7.75 -3.22
C ARG A 88 -27.10 -7.11 -2.54
N ALA A 89 -27.22 -5.86 -2.11
CA ALA A 89 -26.17 -5.16 -1.39
C ALA A 89 -25.91 -5.79 -0.01
N GLU A 90 -26.96 -6.16 0.71
CA GLU A 90 -26.92 -6.88 1.98
C GLU A 90 -26.23 -8.24 1.80
N ALA A 91 -26.63 -9.04 0.80
CA ALA A 91 -25.97 -10.30 0.48
C ALA A 91 -24.49 -10.13 0.10
N SER A 92 -24.13 -9.01 -0.54
CA SER A 92 -22.73 -8.69 -0.85
C SER A 92 -21.96 -8.26 0.39
N LEU A 93 -22.60 -7.53 1.30
CA LEU A 93 -22.01 -7.09 2.56
C LEU A 93 -21.78 -8.29 3.47
N GLU A 94 -22.75 -9.18 3.64
CA GLU A 94 -22.62 -10.39 4.46
C GLU A 94 -21.50 -11.31 3.94
N ARG A 95 -21.41 -11.47 2.61
CA ARG A 95 -20.29 -12.19 2.00
C ARG A 95 -18.94 -11.51 2.25
N SER A 96 -18.90 -10.18 2.31
CA SER A 96 -17.68 -9.42 2.56
C SER A 96 -17.28 -9.47 4.03
N ALA A 97 -18.24 -9.35 4.95
CA ALA A 97 -18.05 -9.52 6.38
C ALA A 97 -17.53 -10.92 6.69
N GLY A 98 -18.15 -11.97 6.14
CA GLY A 98 -17.67 -13.34 6.31
C GLY A 98 -16.26 -13.57 5.76
N LYS A 99 -15.87 -12.91 4.65
CA LYS A 99 -14.49 -12.95 4.15
C LYS A 99 -13.52 -12.23 5.09
N VAL A 100 -13.92 -11.10 5.66
CA VAL A 100 -13.12 -10.34 6.62
C VAL A 100 -12.96 -11.12 7.92
N ASP A 101 -14.01 -11.72 8.45
CA ASP A 101 -13.95 -12.54 9.67
C ASP A 101 -13.08 -13.78 9.48
N ASN A 102 -13.16 -14.44 8.33
CA ASN A 102 -12.24 -15.53 7.99
C ASN A 102 -10.80 -15.02 7.84
N ALA A 103 -10.59 -13.87 7.20
CA ALA A 103 -9.25 -13.29 7.06
C ALA A 103 -8.66 -12.91 8.42
N VAL A 104 -9.45 -12.31 9.32
CA VAL A 104 -9.06 -11.97 10.69
C VAL A 104 -8.84 -13.23 11.53
N GLY A 105 -9.66 -14.26 11.38
CA GLY A 105 -9.49 -15.55 12.04
C GLY A 105 -8.24 -16.30 11.58
N THR A 106 -7.84 -16.14 10.31
CA THR A 106 -6.59 -16.71 9.77
C THR A 106 -5.36 -15.84 10.02
N LEU A 107 -5.55 -14.54 10.28
CA LEU A 107 -4.48 -13.62 10.60
C LEU A 107 -4.23 -13.66 12.11
N ASP A 108 -3.31 -14.51 12.56
CA ASP A 108 -2.88 -14.51 13.96
C ASP A 108 -2.11 -13.22 14.27
N ILE A 109 -2.86 -12.17 14.62
CA ILE A 109 -2.32 -10.86 15.00
C ILE A 109 -1.39 -10.99 16.23
N GLY A 110 -1.58 -12.00 17.08
CA GLY A 110 -0.68 -12.31 18.19
C GLY A 110 0.65 -12.88 17.71
N GLY A 111 0.60 -13.88 16.82
CA GLY A 111 1.75 -14.50 16.17
C GLY A 111 2.58 -13.49 15.38
N ILE A 112 1.95 -12.65 14.57
CA ILE A 112 2.63 -11.61 13.77
C ILE A 112 3.37 -10.62 14.69
N ARG A 113 2.76 -10.20 15.80
CA ARG A 113 3.42 -9.32 16.78
C ARG A 113 4.64 -9.99 17.41
N ASN A 114 4.55 -11.28 17.71
CA ASN A 114 5.66 -12.04 18.26
C ASN A 114 6.79 -12.23 17.24
N GLU A 115 6.47 -12.50 15.97
CA GLU A 115 7.44 -12.59 14.88
C GLU A 115 8.12 -11.26 14.60
N ILE A 116 7.38 -10.15 14.61
CA ILE A 116 7.95 -8.80 14.48
C ILE A 116 8.90 -8.49 15.64
N ALA A 117 8.53 -8.85 16.87
CA ALA A 117 9.40 -8.68 18.03
C ALA A 117 10.69 -9.52 17.92
N ALA A 118 10.57 -10.79 17.50
CA ALA A 118 11.70 -11.67 17.27
C ALA A 118 12.60 -11.19 16.12
N LEU A 119 12.02 -10.67 15.04
CA LEU A 119 12.75 -10.09 13.92
C LEU A 119 13.51 -8.83 14.37
N ARG A 120 12.86 -7.96 15.13
CA ARG A 120 13.50 -6.77 15.69
C ARG A 120 14.67 -7.12 16.61
N GLN A 121 14.51 -8.14 17.45
CA GLN A 121 15.58 -8.64 18.31
C GLN A 121 16.78 -9.14 17.50
N ARG A 122 16.56 -9.85 16.38
CA ARG A 122 17.63 -10.31 15.49
C ARG A 122 18.32 -9.16 14.76
N VAL A 123 17.55 -8.16 14.33
CA VAL A 123 18.08 -6.94 13.71
C VAL A 123 18.93 -6.14 14.71
N ASP A 124 18.46 -5.97 15.94
CA ASP A 124 19.21 -5.30 17.00
C ASP A 124 20.45 -6.10 17.45
N ALA A 125 20.41 -7.43 17.37
CA ALA A 125 21.56 -8.29 17.63
C ALA A 125 22.62 -8.26 16.52
N THR A 126 22.29 -7.73 15.34
CA THR A 126 23.26 -7.62 14.23
C THR A 126 24.18 -6.42 14.51
N PRO A 127 25.52 -6.58 14.47
CA PRO A 127 26.44 -5.46 14.69
C PRO A 127 26.13 -4.34 13.68
N ARG A 128 25.77 -3.16 14.20
CA ARG A 128 25.37 -2.01 13.38
C ARG A 128 26.51 -1.61 12.43
N ALA A 129 26.18 -1.02 11.28
CA ALA A 129 27.19 -0.54 10.33
C ALA A 129 28.27 0.35 10.99
N GLY A 130 27.88 1.13 12.00
CA GLY A 130 28.81 1.93 12.80
C GLY A 130 29.83 1.10 13.60
N THR A 131 29.44 -0.04 14.18
CA THR A 131 30.40 -0.90 14.90
C THR A 131 31.38 -1.55 13.93
N LEU A 132 30.93 -1.98 12.75
CA LEU A 132 31.82 -2.47 11.69
C LEU A 132 32.83 -1.40 11.27
N PHE A 133 32.36 -0.16 11.04
CA PHE A 133 33.24 0.95 10.67
C PHE A 133 34.28 1.27 11.76
N VAL A 134 33.87 1.30 13.03
CA VAL A 134 34.78 1.52 14.15
C VAL A 134 35.80 0.39 14.26
N THR A 135 35.38 -0.88 14.18
CA THR A 135 36.33 -2.01 14.22
C THR A 135 37.31 -1.99 13.06
N ALA A 136 36.85 -1.66 11.84
CA ALA A 136 37.71 -1.53 10.67
C ALA A 136 38.71 -0.38 10.84
N ALA A 137 38.26 0.79 11.31
CA ALA A 137 39.12 1.94 11.56
C ALA A 137 40.19 1.63 12.61
N VAL A 138 39.81 1.02 13.74
CA VAL A 138 40.76 0.61 14.80
C VAL A 138 41.76 -0.40 14.26
N THR A 139 41.30 -1.42 13.53
CA THR A 139 42.17 -2.44 12.93
C THR A 139 43.13 -1.83 11.92
N ALA A 140 42.65 -0.90 11.08
CA ALA A 140 43.48 -0.20 10.11
C ALA A 140 44.58 0.62 10.81
N VAL A 141 44.23 1.42 11.81
CA VAL A 141 45.20 2.21 12.59
C VAL A 141 46.22 1.32 13.28
N LEU A 142 45.76 0.23 13.91
CA LEU A 142 46.63 -0.71 14.62
C LEU A 142 47.60 -1.42 13.66
N THR A 143 47.12 -1.80 12.48
CA THR A 143 47.94 -2.40 11.41
C THR A 143 48.97 -1.41 10.89
N VAL A 144 48.59 -0.14 10.65
CA VAL A 144 49.50 0.91 10.21
C VAL A 144 50.58 1.16 11.26
N LEU A 145 50.20 1.28 12.54
CA LEU A 145 51.15 1.45 13.65
C LEU A 145 52.12 0.27 13.74
N LEU A 146 51.62 -0.97 13.66
CA LEU A 146 52.45 -2.17 13.64
C LEU A 146 53.42 -2.15 12.46
N THR A 147 52.94 -1.79 11.27
CA THR A 147 53.76 -1.70 10.05
C THR A 147 54.87 -0.66 10.21
N ILE A 148 54.55 0.52 10.76
CA ILE A 148 55.53 1.56 11.06
C ILE A 148 56.54 1.06 12.09
N LEU A 149 56.11 0.36 13.14
CA LEU A 149 57.00 -0.23 14.14
C LEU A 149 57.98 -1.21 13.51
N VAL A 150 57.48 -2.10 12.64
CA VAL A 150 58.29 -3.08 11.90
C VAL A 150 59.28 -2.39 10.97
N LEU A 151 58.87 -1.35 10.24
CA LEU A 151 59.74 -0.58 9.36
C LEU A 151 60.81 0.21 10.14
N LYS A 152 60.44 0.78 11.29
CA LYS A 152 61.31 1.68 12.07
C LYS A 152 62.25 0.97 13.02
N PHE A 153 61.81 -0.12 13.64
CA PHE A 153 62.60 -0.90 14.60
C PHE A 153 63.10 -2.23 14.01
N GLY A 154 62.66 -2.60 12.80
CA GLY A 154 62.95 -3.90 12.21
C GLY A 154 62.20 -5.02 12.90
N VAL A 155 62.13 -6.20 12.29
CA VAL A 155 61.81 -7.44 13.01
C VAL A 155 63.12 -7.94 13.62
N PRO A 156 63.32 -7.89 14.95
CA PRO A 156 64.48 -8.50 15.57
C PRO A 156 64.41 -10.02 15.32
N GLY A 157 65.19 -10.49 14.34
CA GLY A 157 65.27 -11.90 13.93
C GLY A 157 65.03 -12.21 12.45
N LEU A 158 64.47 -11.30 11.63
CA LEU A 158 64.15 -11.63 10.22
C LEU A 158 65.21 -11.17 9.20
N PHE A 159 65.92 -10.07 9.47
CA PHE A 159 66.96 -9.52 8.57
C PHE A 159 68.41 -9.70 9.08
N GLY A 160 68.59 -10.28 10.27
CA GLY A 160 69.93 -10.51 10.87
C GLY A 160 70.75 -11.64 10.25
N GLY A 161 70.20 -12.37 9.27
CA GLY A 161 70.84 -13.55 8.66
C GLY A 161 71.11 -13.48 7.15
N LEU A 162 70.77 -12.37 6.48
CA LEU A 162 70.84 -12.26 5.00
C LEU A 162 71.87 -11.26 4.46
N LEU A 163 72.71 -10.68 5.32
CA LEU A 163 73.92 -9.94 4.90
C LEU A 163 75.15 -10.83 5.14
N PRO A 164 75.71 -11.49 4.10
CA PRO A 164 77.02 -12.09 4.19
C PRO A 164 78.05 -10.95 4.32
N ARG A 165 78.99 -11.12 5.26
CA ARG A 165 80.21 -10.32 5.34
C ARG A 165 81.12 -10.58 4.15
#